data_AF-A0A6I5CRZ0-F1
#
_entry.id   AF-A0A6I5CRZ0-F1
#
_cell.length_a   1.000
_cell.length_b   1.000
_cell.length_c   1.000
_cell.angle_alpha   90.00
_cell.angle_beta   90.00
_cell.angle_gamma   90.00
#
_symmetry.space_group_name_H-M   'P 1'
#
loop_
_entity.id
_entity.type
_entity.pdbx_description
1 polymer ?
#
loop_
_entity_poly.entity_id
_entity_poly.type
_entity_poly.pdbx_seq_one_letter_code
_entity_poly.pdbx_strand_id
1 'polypeptide(L)'
;MKVTSVADPILPFCHRLLPARVAGLSLDLLKATALELAILAGHVLLYPSGIVQERRAAAVPVPAPDTAARLPTEAKPPVVLLHGFIDNRSVFVLLRRSLAQHGRHQVESLNYSPLTCDIRTAAELLGRHIEEICERTGSSRVDVVGHSLGGLIARYYVQRLGGDRRVRTLVTLGTPHAGTRVAPLANAHPIVRQMRPGSELIEELSRPAPGCRTYFVSFWSDLDHLMDPLESACIDHPDL
;
A
#
# COMPACT_ATOMS: atom_id res chain seq x y z
N MET A 1 -65.20 30.54 -19.01
CA MET A 1 -64.22 31.44 -19.65
C MET A 1 -62.83 30.90 -19.32
N LYS A 2 -62.10 30.39 -20.32
CA LYS A 2 -60.71 29.93 -20.23
C LYS A 2 -59.78 31.15 -20.17
N VAL A 3 -58.80 31.14 -19.28
CA VAL A 3 -57.42 31.61 -19.57
C VAL A 3 -56.45 30.65 -18.87
N THR A 4 -55.41 30.29 -19.60
CA THR A 4 -54.42 29.23 -19.40
C THR A 4 -53.04 29.78 -19.02
N SER A 5 -52.24 28.92 -18.35
CA SER A 5 -50.75 28.91 -18.29
C SER A 5 -50.10 30.02 -17.44
N VAL A 6 -49.01 29.83 -16.68
CA VAL A 6 -47.80 29.02 -16.88
C VAL A 6 -47.32 28.45 -15.54
N ALA A 7 -46.90 27.19 -15.54
CA ALA A 7 -46.13 26.57 -14.47
C ALA A 7 -44.64 26.80 -14.74
N ASP A 8 -43.93 27.41 -13.79
CA ASP A 8 -42.46 27.42 -13.77
C ASP A 8 -41.96 26.23 -12.93
N PRO A 9 -41.18 25.30 -13.51
CA PRO A 9 -40.44 24.30 -12.77
C PRO A 9 -39.06 24.88 -12.37
N ILE A 10 -38.35 24.15 -11.50
CA ILE A 10 -36.95 24.39 -11.07
C ILE A 10 -36.83 25.23 -9.80
N LEU A 11 -36.93 24.56 -8.65
CA LEU A 11 -35.95 24.55 -7.53
C LEU A 11 -36.63 24.10 -6.22
N PRO A 12 -36.56 22.81 -5.90
CA PRO A 12 -36.26 22.46 -4.52
C PRO A 12 -35.26 21.29 -4.47
N PHE A 13 -34.00 21.56 -4.80
CA PHE A 13 -32.94 20.54 -4.60
C PHE A 13 -31.66 21.06 -3.92
N CYS A 14 -31.52 22.36 -3.64
CA CYS A 14 -30.26 22.90 -3.12
C CYS A 14 -30.24 23.21 -1.61
N HIS A 15 -31.29 22.90 -0.84
CA HIS A 15 -31.29 23.16 0.62
C HIS A 15 -31.05 21.93 1.52
N ARG A 16 -30.67 20.77 0.95
CA ARG A 16 -30.34 19.56 1.73
C ARG A 16 -28.86 19.16 1.77
N LEU A 17 -27.97 20.04 1.31
CA LEU A 17 -26.52 19.75 1.21
C LEU A 17 -25.62 20.61 2.12
N LEU A 18 -26.20 21.40 3.01
CA LEU A 18 -25.44 22.13 4.03
C LEU A 18 -25.88 21.65 5.42
N PRO A 19 -25.02 20.94 6.17
CA PRO A 19 -25.30 20.64 7.56
C PRO A 19 -25.42 21.96 8.32
N ALA A 20 -26.63 22.27 8.78
CA ALA A 20 -26.87 23.34 9.74
C ALA A 20 -26.32 22.88 11.11
N ARG A 21 -24.99 22.99 11.29
CA ARG A 21 -24.25 23.09 12.55
C ARG A 21 -22.74 22.99 12.26
N VAL A 22 -22.12 24.12 11.92
CA VAL A 22 -20.65 24.26 12.06
C VAL A 22 -20.40 24.64 13.52
N ALA A 23 -20.49 23.66 14.41
CA ALA A 23 -20.16 23.81 15.82
C ALA A 23 -18.89 22.99 16.11
N GLY A 24 -17.75 23.67 16.23
CA GLY A 24 -16.54 23.15 16.86
C GLY A 24 -15.73 22.15 16.03
N LEU A 25 -15.08 22.59 14.94
CA LEU A 25 -13.90 21.86 14.45
C LEU A 25 -12.83 21.96 15.53
N SER A 26 -12.37 20.83 16.07
CA SER A 26 -11.29 20.82 17.06
C SER A 26 -10.01 21.35 16.40
N LEU A 27 -9.18 22.07 17.17
CA LEU A 27 -7.88 22.54 16.68
C LEU A 27 -7.01 21.36 16.18
N ASP A 28 -7.18 20.18 16.77
CA ASP A 28 -6.47 18.97 16.40
C ASP A 28 -6.93 18.42 15.05
N LEU A 29 -8.24 18.45 14.76
CA LEU A 29 -8.76 18.09 13.44
C LEU A 29 -8.26 19.06 12.36
N LEU A 30 -8.27 20.37 12.65
CA LEU A 30 -7.70 21.38 11.75
C LEU A 30 -6.20 21.15 11.48
N LYS A 31 -5.43 20.83 12.52
CA LYS A 31 -4.01 20.48 12.38
C LYS A 31 -3.79 19.20 11.57
N ALA A 32 -4.60 18.16 11.82
CA ALA A 32 -4.54 16.90 11.10
C ALA A 32 -4.85 17.10 9.62
N THR A 33 -5.93 17.80 9.29
CA THR A 33 -6.30 18.13 7.90
C THR A 33 -5.23 18.98 7.21
N ALA A 34 -4.67 19.98 7.89
CA ALA A 34 -3.58 20.80 7.33
C ALA A 34 -2.33 19.97 7.06
N LEU A 35 -1.98 19.04 7.96
CA LEU A 35 -0.87 18.11 7.77
C LEU A 35 -1.12 17.16 6.58
N GLU A 36 -2.31 16.59 6.47
CA GLU A 36 -2.70 15.73 5.34
C GLU A 36 -2.59 16.47 4.00
N LEU A 37 -3.10 17.70 3.91
CA LEU A 37 -2.97 18.53 2.71
C LEU A 37 -1.51 18.83 2.37
N ALA A 38 -0.66 19.10 3.38
CA ALA A 38 0.76 19.32 3.16
C ALA A 38 1.48 18.06 2.67
N ILE A 39 1.15 16.89 3.23
CA ILE A 39 1.69 15.59 2.79
C ILE A 39 1.24 15.29 1.37
N LEU A 40 -0.04 15.47 1.05
CA LEU A 40 -0.59 15.24 -0.28
C LEU A 40 0.04 16.18 -1.32
N ALA A 41 0.15 17.47 -1.02
CA ALA A 41 0.82 18.44 -1.88
C ALA A 41 2.30 18.09 -2.10
N GLY A 42 3.00 17.69 -1.03
CA GLY A 42 4.37 17.20 -1.12
C GLY A 42 4.50 15.95 -2.00
N HIS A 43 3.55 15.01 -1.88
CA HIS A 43 3.51 13.81 -2.72
C HIS A 43 3.30 14.15 -4.19
N VAL A 44 2.32 15.01 -4.52
CA VAL A 44 2.07 15.46 -5.90
C VAL A 44 3.32 16.15 -6.48
N LEU A 45 4.00 16.97 -5.70
CA LEU A 45 5.24 17.64 -6.10
C LEU A 45 6.38 16.64 -6.37
N LEU A 46 6.50 15.60 -5.53
CA LEU A 46 7.54 14.58 -5.64
C LEU A 46 7.18 13.45 -6.61
N TYR A 47 5.94 13.35 -7.06
CA TYR A 47 5.45 12.27 -7.92
C TYR A 47 6.33 12.05 -9.17
N PRO A 48 6.74 13.09 -9.94
CA PRO A 48 7.61 12.90 -11.10
C PRO A 48 8.98 12.31 -10.75
N SER A 49 9.50 12.64 -9.55
CA SER A 49 10.78 12.13 -9.07
C SER A 49 10.74 10.63 -8.74
N GLY A 50 9.54 10.05 -8.60
CA GLY A 50 9.35 8.63 -8.31
C GLY A 50 9.14 7.75 -9.53
N ILE A 51 8.99 8.32 -10.74
CA ILE A 51 8.77 7.55 -11.99
C ILE A 51 10.02 6.74 -12.36
N VAL A 52 11.21 7.30 -12.15
CA VAL A 52 12.47 6.60 -12.44
C VAL A 52 12.73 5.57 -11.35
N GLN A 53 13.01 4.32 -11.73
CA GLN A 53 13.39 3.26 -10.78
C GLN A 53 14.59 3.70 -9.93
N GLU A 54 14.64 3.29 -8.67
CA GLU A 54 15.77 3.63 -7.80
C GLU A 54 17.08 3.14 -8.45
N ARG A 55 18.06 4.04 -8.58
CA ARG A 55 19.40 3.63 -8.98
C ARG A 55 19.87 2.67 -7.91
N ARG A 56 19.94 1.39 -8.28
CA ARG A 56 20.51 0.30 -7.49
C ARG A 56 21.82 0.81 -6.90
N ALA A 57 21.85 1.08 -5.60
CA ALA A 57 23.11 1.36 -4.95
C ALA A 57 23.95 0.09 -5.10
N ALA A 58 25.14 0.23 -5.69
CA ALA A 58 26.13 -0.84 -5.65
C ALA A 58 26.26 -1.27 -4.19
N ALA A 59 26.27 -2.58 -3.93
CA ALA A 59 26.57 -3.08 -2.60
C ALA A 59 27.83 -2.35 -2.12
N VAL A 60 27.71 -1.59 -1.03
CA VAL A 60 28.89 -1.07 -0.35
C VAL A 60 29.70 -2.32 0.00
N PRO A 61 30.96 -2.46 -0.46
CA PRO A 61 31.77 -3.61 -0.11
C PRO A 61 31.71 -3.77 1.40
N VAL A 62 31.26 -4.93 1.86
CA VAL A 62 31.39 -5.28 3.27
C VAL A 62 32.88 -5.13 3.58
N PRO A 63 33.29 -4.22 4.47
CA PRO A 63 34.71 -4.08 4.79
C PRO A 63 35.23 -5.44 5.23
N ALA A 64 36.43 -5.80 4.77
CA ALA A 64 37.11 -7.03 5.17
C ALA A 64 36.96 -7.21 6.68
N PRO A 65 36.74 -8.44 7.18
CA PRO A 65 36.48 -8.69 8.59
C PRO A 65 37.62 -8.08 9.42
N ASP A 66 37.29 -6.98 10.08
CA ASP A 66 38.14 -6.34 11.06
C ASP A 66 38.23 -7.34 12.22
N THR A 67 39.44 -7.85 12.49
CA THR A 67 39.69 -8.87 13.52
C THR A 67 39.38 -8.39 14.95
N ALA A 68 38.95 -7.13 15.11
CA ALA A 68 38.35 -6.64 16.33
C ALA A 68 36.93 -7.19 16.46
N ALA A 69 36.71 -7.99 17.51
CA ALA A 69 35.43 -8.57 17.91
C ALA A 69 34.32 -7.51 18.00
N ARG A 70 33.65 -7.23 16.87
CA ARG A 70 32.36 -6.56 16.88
C ARG A 70 31.36 -7.56 17.46
N LEU A 71 30.76 -7.21 18.59
CA LEU A 71 29.58 -7.91 19.10
C LEU A 71 28.59 -8.10 17.93
N PRO A 72 27.91 -9.25 17.79
CA PRO A 72 26.95 -9.45 16.71
C PRO A 72 25.82 -8.43 16.90
N THR A 73 25.89 -7.29 16.21
CA THR A 73 24.71 -6.47 16.01
C THR A 73 23.82 -7.28 15.09
N GLU A 74 22.71 -7.77 15.61
CA GLU A 74 21.73 -8.54 14.82
C GLU A 74 21.38 -7.72 13.58
N ALA A 75 21.89 -8.16 12.41
CA ALA A 75 21.74 -7.41 11.18
C ALA A 75 20.25 -7.41 10.81
N LYS A 76 19.61 -6.23 10.92
CA LYS A 76 18.19 -6.09 10.58
C LYS A 76 18.00 -6.41 9.10
N PRO A 77 16.99 -7.21 8.72
CA PRO A 77 16.77 -7.56 7.32
C PRO A 77 16.42 -6.32 6.48
N PRO A 78 16.70 -6.36 5.16
CA PRO A 78 16.29 -5.33 4.22
C PRO A 78 14.77 -5.11 4.28
N VAL A 79 14.34 -3.88 4.04
CA VAL A 79 12.92 -3.49 3.97
C VAL A 79 12.57 -3.17 2.52
N VAL A 80 11.57 -3.86 1.98
CA VAL A 80 11.03 -3.61 0.64
C VAL A 80 9.71 -2.85 0.76
N LEU A 81 9.60 -1.72 0.07
CA LEU A 81 8.41 -0.88 0.05
C LEU A 81 7.68 -1.00 -1.29
N LEU A 82 6.37 -1.27 -1.24
CA LEU A 82 5.55 -1.53 -2.42
C LEU A 82 4.32 -0.63 -2.46
N HIS A 83 4.27 0.25 -3.46
CA HIS A 83 3.28 1.33 -3.55
C HIS A 83 1.91 0.83 -4.02
N GLY A 84 0.92 1.74 -4.02
CA GLY A 84 -0.46 1.47 -4.43
C GLY A 84 -0.73 1.69 -5.92
N PHE A 85 -2.01 1.63 -6.31
CA PHE A 85 -2.47 1.85 -7.68
C PHE A 85 -2.22 3.29 -8.14
N ILE A 86 -1.62 3.48 -9.33
CA ILE A 86 -1.25 4.80 -9.90
C ILE A 86 -0.38 5.63 -8.92
N ASP A 87 0.49 4.95 -8.18
CA ASP A 87 1.44 5.58 -7.26
C ASP A 87 2.88 5.21 -7.66
N ASN A 88 3.85 5.70 -6.90
CA ASN A 88 5.26 5.36 -7.05
C ASN A 88 6.00 5.54 -5.72
N ARG A 89 7.32 5.27 -5.70
CA ARG A 89 8.17 5.39 -4.50
C ARG A 89 8.04 6.70 -3.70
N SER A 90 7.58 7.80 -4.29
CA SER A 90 7.49 9.10 -3.60
C SER A 90 6.50 9.08 -2.42
N VAL A 91 5.49 8.19 -2.43
CA VAL A 91 4.57 8.01 -1.30
C VAL A 91 5.30 7.59 -0.02
N PHE A 92 6.43 6.91 -0.15
CA PHE A 92 7.19 6.39 0.98
C PHE A 92 8.26 7.34 1.50
N VAL A 93 8.39 8.57 1.02
CA VAL A 93 9.48 9.48 1.43
C VAL A 93 9.54 9.67 2.95
N LEU A 94 8.39 9.90 3.59
CA LEU A 94 8.32 10.06 5.04
C LEU A 94 8.60 8.74 5.77
N LEU A 95 8.07 7.63 5.27
CA LEU A 95 8.30 6.31 5.85
C LEU A 95 9.80 5.93 5.77
N ARG A 96 10.44 6.14 4.62
CA ARG A 96 11.88 5.89 4.43
C ARG A 96 12.72 6.73 5.38
N ARG A 97 12.38 8.01 5.55
CA ARG A 97 13.06 8.89 6.51
C ARG A 97 12.91 8.38 7.95
N SER A 98 11.71 8.00 8.35
CA SER A 98 11.45 7.44 9.68
C SER A 98 12.20 6.13 9.90
N LEU A 99 12.18 5.21 8.92
CA LEU A 99 12.94 3.95 8.96
C LEU A 99 14.45 4.22 9.12
N ALA A 100 15.01 5.14 8.34
CA ALA A 100 16.41 5.52 8.44
C ALA A 100 16.78 6.10 9.82
N GLN A 101 15.90 6.93 10.41
CA GLN A 101 16.07 7.47 11.77
C GLN A 101 16.08 6.38 12.85
N HIS A 102 15.43 5.24 12.61
CA HIS A 102 15.39 4.08 13.51
C HIS A 102 16.39 2.98 13.13
N GLY A 103 17.42 3.33 12.35
CA GLY A 103 18.53 2.42 12.01
C GLY A 103 18.19 1.37 10.96
N ARG A 104 17.13 1.56 10.16
CA ARG A 104 16.83 0.73 8.98
C ARG A 104 17.41 1.43 7.75
N HIS A 105 18.64 1.05 7.40
CA HIS A 105 19.37 1.69 6.29
C HIS A 105 19.28 0.94 4.96
N GLN A 106 18.90 -0.34 4.99
CA GLN A 106 18.66 -1.15 3.79
C GLN A 106 17.17 -1.09 3.45
N VAL A 107 16.75 0.00 2.81
CA VAL A 107 15.35 0.22 2.42
C VAL A 107 15.29 0.45 0.91
N GLU A 108 14.52 -0.39 0.22
CA GLU A 108 14.36 -0.34 -1.24
C GLU A 108 12.88 -0.20 -1.59
N SER A 109 12.58 0.61 -2.60
CA SER A 109 11.21 0.76 -3.11
C SER A 109 11.10 0.14 -4.49
N LEU A 110 10.16 -0.79 -4.64
CA LEU A 110 9.88 -1.41 -5.93
C LEU A 110 8.78 -0.61 -6.64
N ASN A 111 9.13 -0.04 -7.80
CA ASN A 111 8.15 0.46 -8.74
C ASN A 111 7.79 -0.67 -9.71
N TYR A 112 6.52 -1.04 -9.77
CA TYR A 112 6.00 -1.85 -10.87
C TYR A 112 5.43 -0.95 -11.97
N SER A 113 5.34 -1.47 -13.20
CA SER A 113 4.85 -0.67 -14.31
C SER A 113 3.38 -0.26 -14.06
N PRO A 114 3.01 1.01 -14.30
CA PRO A 114 1.60 1.41 -14.32
C PRO A 114 0.79 0.66 -15.39
N LEU A 115 1.47 0.08 -16.38
CA LEU A 115 0.88 -0.78 -17.41
C LEU A 115 0.73 -2.24 -16.97
N THR A 116 1.26 -2.62 -15.79
CA THR A 116 0.97 -3.93 -15.22
C THR A 116 -0.52 -4.00 -14.97
N CYS A 117 -1.18 -4.96 -15.60
CA CYS A 117 -2.63 -5.12 -15.55
C CYS A 117 -3.07 -6.26 -14.62
N ASP A 118 -2.13 -6.96 -14.00
CA ASP A 118 -2.39 -8.19 -13.25
C ASP A 118 -1.56 -8.28 -11.98
N ILE A 119 -2.22 -8.58 -10.85
CA ILE A 119 -1.60 -8.64 -9.53
C ILE A 119 -0.69 -9.86 -9.40
N ARG A 120 -1.01 -10.97 -10.06
CA ARG A 120 -0.19 -12.19 -10.03
C ARG A 120 1.16 -11.94 -10.69
N THR A 121 1.14 -11.32 -11.87
CA THR A 121 2.35 -10.87 -12.58
C THR A 121 3.19 -9.89 -11.73
N ALA A 122 2.54 -8.95 -11.05
CA ALA A 122 3.24 -8.03 -10.14
C ALA A 122 3.89 -8.77 -8.95
N ALA A 123 3.25 -9.83 -8.45
CA ALA A 123 3.76 -10.65 -7.34
C ALA A 123 4.97 -11.50 -7.77
N GLU A 124 4.98 -12.01 -9.00
CA GLU A 124 6.16 -12.68 -9.58
C GLU A 124 7.35 -11.73 -9.74
N LEU A 125 7.09 -10.49 -10.21
CA LEU A 125 8.09 -9.42 -10.29
C LEU A 125 8.67 -9.09 -8.91
N LEU A 126 7.80 -8.97 -7.89
CA LEU A 126 8.22 -8.78 -6.51
C LEU A 126 9.12 -9.93 -6.04
N GLY A 127 8.73 -11.18 -6.31
CA GLY A 127 9.52 -12.35 -5.92
C GLY A 127 10.93 -12.34 -6.50
N ARG A 128 11.07 -12.06 -7.80
CA ARG A 128 12.39 -11.92 -8.44
C ARG A 128 13.23 -10.82 -7.80
N HIS A 129 12.62 -9.68 -7.48
CA HIS A 129 13.35 -8.59 -6.85
C HIS A 129 13.79 -8.90 -5.42
N ILE A 130 12.96 -9.62 -4.65
CA ILE A 130 13.32 -10.07 -3.31
C ILE A 130 14.51 -11.03 -3.35
N GLU A 131 14.56 -11.95 -4.32
CA GLU A 131 15.73 -12.82 -4.51
C GLU A 131 16.98 -12.00 -4.85
N GLU A 132 16.90 -11.04 -5.79
CA GLU A 132 18.02 -10.13 -6.11
C GLU A 132 18.54 -9.38 -4.86
N ILE A 133 17.64 -8.91 -3.99
CA ILE A 133 17.99 -8.23 -2.74
C ILE A 133 18.69 -9.20 -1.79
N CYS A 134 18.15 -10.41 -1.61
CA CYS A 134 18.73 -11.43 -0.73
C CYS A 134 20.15 -11.81 -1.19
N GLU A 135 20.33 -12.05 -2.48
CA GLU A 135 21.63 -12.37 -3.09
C GLU A 135 22.65 -11.24 -2.86
N ARG A 136 22.25 -9.98 -3.09
CA ARG A 136 23.16 -8.83 -2.97
C ARG A 136 23.50 -8.48 -1.54
N THR A 137 22.54 -8.60 -0.62
CA THR A 137 22.71 -8.21 0.79
C THR A 137 23.25 -9.33 1.65
N GLY A 138 23.23 -10.58 1.16
CA GLY A 138 23.50 -11.78 1.94
C GLY A 138 22.41 -12.09 2.97
N SER A 139 21.30 -11.34 2.97
CA SER A 139 20.20 -11.59 3.88
C SER A 139 19.38 -12.78 3.42
N SER A 140 18.97 -13.63 4.37
CA SER A 140 18.13 -14.79 4.05
C SER A 140 16.66 -14.42 3.83
N ARG A 141 16.22 -13.29 4.41
CA ARG A 141 14.83 -12.80 4.41
C ARG A 141 14.76 -11.28 4.39
N VAL A 142 13.62 -10.75 3.96
CA VAL A 142 13.27 -9.32 3.97
C VAL A 142 12.04 -9.05 4.84
N ASP A 143 11.87 -7.80 5.28
CA ASP A 143 10.58 -7.27 5.72
C ASP A 143 9.94 -6.51 4.55
N VAL A 144 8.62 -6.58 4.39
CA VAL A 144 7.89 -5.90 3.31
C VAL A 144 6.86 -4.95 3.91
N VAL A 145 6.73 -3.74 3.34
CA VAL A 145 5.65 -2.81 3.61
C VAL A 145 4.89 -2.55 2.31
N GLY A 146 3.62 -2.96 2.25
CA GLY A 146 2.73 -2.73 1.11
C GLY A 146 1.66 -1.70 1.43
N HIS A 147 1.52 -0.69 0.57
CA HIS A 147 0.42 0.28 0.66
C HIS A 147 -0.68 -0.08 -0.34
N SER A 148 -1.94 -0.11 0.10
CA SER A 148 -3.10 -0.36 -0.75
C SER A 148 -2.90 -1.62 -1.62
N LEU A 149 -2.98 -1.49 -2.94
CA LEU A 149 -2.67 -2.53 -3.93
C LEU A 149 -1.32 -3.25 -3.68
N GLY A 150 -0.29 -2.54 -3.24
CA GLY A 150 1.02 -3.12 -2.94
C GLY A 150 0.95 -4.18 -1.84
N GLY A 151 0.06 -4.01 -0.86
CA GLY A 151 -0.17 -5.04 0.16
C GLY A 151 -0.81 -6.31 -0.42
N LEU A 152 -1.72 -6.19 -1.38
CA LEU A 152 -2.32 -7.35 -2.07
C LEU A 152 -1.27 -8.10 -2.90
N ILE A 153 -0.42 -7.38 -3.63
CA ILE A 153 0.68 -7.97 -4.39
C ILE A 153 1.63 -8.75 -3.47
N ALA A 154 2.04 -8.14 -2.36
CA ALA A 154 2.92 -8.77 -1.39
C ALA A 154 2.27 -9.98 -0.71
N ARG A 155 0.99 -9.87 -0.32
CA ARG A 155 0.23 -10.96 0.28
C ARG A 155 0.09 -12.13 -0.70
N TYR A 156 -0.20 -11.88 -1.98
CA TYR A 156 -0.27 -12.92 -3.00
C TYR A 156 1.07 -13.64 -3.17
N TYR A 157 2.18 -12.89 -3.23
CA TYR A 157 3.52 -13.49 -3.29
C TYR A 157 3.78 -14.43 -2.10
N VAL A 158 3.48 -13.97 -0.87
CA VAL A 158 3.68 -14.74 0.35
C VAL A 158 2.81 -15.99 0.40
N GLN A 159 1.50 -15.88 0.12
CA GLN A 159 0.54 -16.97 0.27
C GLN A 159 0.51 -17.96 -0.89
N ARG A 160 0.76 -17.50 -2.12
CA ARG A 160 0.51 -18.29 -3.34
C ARG A 160 1.76 -18.64 -4.12
N LEU A 161 2.84 -17.88 -3.96
CA LEU A 161 4.08 -18.07 -4.71
C LEU A 161 5.25 -18.56 -3.84
N GLY A 162 4.99 -18.98 -2.61
CA GLY A 162 6.03 -19.47 -1.68
C GLY A 162 6.93 -18.36 -1.14
N GLY A 163 6.49 -17.11 -1.19
CA GLY A 163 7.21 -15.96 -0.68
C GLY A 163 7.41 -15.99 0.84
N ASP A 164 6.67 -16.82 1.58
CA ASP A 164 6.82 -17.01 3.03
C ASP A 164 8.26 -17.38 3.45
N ARG A 165 8.99 -18.04 2.53
CA ARG A 165 10.37 -18.46 2.77
C ARG A 165 11.32 -17.25 2.88
N ARG A 166 11.02 -16.19 2.14
CA ARG A 166 11.82 -14.97 2.01
C ARG A 166 11.26 -13.78 2.76
N VAL A 167 9.97 -13.74 3.05
CA VAL A 167 9.35 -12.61 3.77
C VAL A 167 9.18 -12.97 5.23
N ARG A 168 9.94 -12.29 6.10
CA ARG A 168 9.82 -12.42 7.55
C ARG A 168 8.55 -11.74 8.07
N THR A 169 8.36 -10.49 7.67
CA THR A 169 7.25 -9.65 8.11
C THR A 169 6.60 -8.99 6.90
N LEU A 170 5.27 -9.01 6.81
CA LEU A 170 4.50 -8.22 5.86
C LEU A 170 3.62 -7.23 6.61
N VAL A 171 3.97 -5.94 6.50
CA VAL A 171 3.16 -4.83 6.99
C VAL A 171 2.29 -4.31 5.85
N THR A 172 0.98 -4.19 6.06
CA THR A 172 0.06 -3.59 5.09
C THR A 172 -0.55 -2.30 5.61
N LEU A 173 -0.68 -1.31 4.74
CA LEU A 173 -1.26 0.01 5.04
C LEU A 173 -2.47 0.22 4.13
N GLY A 174 -3.68 0.21 4.70
CA GLY A 174 -4.93 0.44 3.94
C GLY A 174 -5.08 -0.51 2.74
N THR A 175 -4.83 -1.81 2.94
CA THR A 175 -4.87 -2.81 1.86
C THR A 175 -6.22 -3.51 1.85
N PRO A 176 -6.95 -3.55 0.70
CA PRO A 176 -8.27 -4.17 0.63
C PRO A 176 -8.16 -5.71 0.52
N HIS A 177 -7.81 -6.36 1.63
CA HIS A 177 -7.61 -7.80 1.78
C HIS A 177 -8.80 -8.67 1.38
N ALA A 178 -10.03 -8.18 1.56
CA ALA A 178 -11.25 -8.84 1.09
C ALA A 178 -11.85 -8.18 -0.19
N GLY A 179 -11.10 -7.27 -0.81
CA GLY A 179 -11.53 -6.44 -1.92
C GLY A 179 -12.36 -5.22 -1.49
N THR A 180 -12.52 -4.26 -2.41
CA THR A 180 -13.26 -3.01 -2.17
C THR A 180 -14.32 -2.73 -3.25
N ARG A 181 -15.46 -2.17 -2.83
CA ARG A 181 -16.58 -1.76 -3.69
C ARG A 181 -16.42 -0.37 -4.29
N VAL A 182 -15.48 0.45 -3.80
CA VAL A 182 -15.30 1.89 -4.15
C VAL A 182 -14.69 2.11 -5.54
N ALA A 183 -14.46 1.02 -6.28
CA ALA A 183 -13.88 1.07 -7.60
C ALA A 183 -14.83 1.23 -8.83
N PRO A 184 -16.08 1.75 -8.77
CA PRO A 184 -16.92 1.88 -9.97
C PRO A 184 -16.33 2.83 -11.02
N LEU A 185 -15.69 3.91 -10.57
CA LEU A 185 -15.17 5.00 -11.42
C LEU A 185 -13.90 4.62 -12.20
N ALA A 186 -13.25 3.50 -11.87
CA ALA A 186 -12.03 3.00 -12.53
C ALA A 186 -12.16 1.56 -13.05
N ASN A 187 -13.39 1.04 -13.18
CA ASN A 187 -13.70 -0.33 -13.62
C ASN A 187 -13.12 -0.73 -14.99
N ALA A 188 -12.70 0.25 -15.80
CA ALA A 188 -12.03 0.00 -17.08
C ALA A 188 -10.64 -0.64 -16.90
N HIS A 189 -9.98 -0.43 -15.77
CA HIS A 189 -8.63 -0.95 -15.54
C HIS A 189 -8.65 -2.40 -15.02
N PRO A 190 -7.93 -3.35 -15.64
CA PRO A 190 -7.93 -4.76 -15.22
C PRO A 190 -7.56 -5.00 -13.74
N ILE A 191 -6.55 -4.31 -13.20
CA ILE A 191 -6.19 -4.38 -11.77
C ILE A 191 -7.38 -4.05 -10.86
N VAL A 192 -8.13 -3.00 -11.19
CA VAL A 192 -9.26 -2.57 -10.37
C VAL A 192 -10.32 -3.67 -10.28
N ARG A 193 -10.55 -4.40 -11.38
CA ARG A 193 -11.48 -5.53 -11.41
C ARG A 193 -11.00 -6.68 -10.51
N GLN A 194 -9.69 -6.90 -10.41
CA GLN A 194 -9.13 -7.92 -9.52
C GLN A 194 -9.24 -7.56 -8.04
N MET A 195 -9.33 -6.27 -7.68
CA MET A 195 -9.52 -5.82 -6.29
C MET A 195 -10.99 -5.81 -5.84
N ARG A 196 -11.93 -6.27 -6.68
CA ARG A 196 -13.34 -6.33 -6.30
C ARG A 196 -13.60 -7.51 -5.35
N PRO A 197 -14.55 -7.37 -4.40
CA PRO A 197 -15.04 -8.50 -3.63
C PRO A 197 -15.56 -9.59 -4.58
N GLY A 198 -15.22 -10.85 -4.30
CA GLY A 198 -15.59 -12.00 -5.12
C GLY A 198 -14.90 -12.08 -6.48
N SER A 199 -13.82 -11.32 -6.72
CA SER A 199 -12.96 -11.57 -7.87
C SER A 199 -12.18 -12.89 -7.67
N GLU A 200 -11.76 -13.52 -8.77
CA GLU A 200 -10.92 -14.73 -8.69
C GLU A 200 -9.67 -14.53 -7.83
N LEU A 201 -9.06 -13.34 -7.88
CA LEU A 201 -7.89 -13.03 -7.06
C LEU A 201 -8.22 -13.01 -5.57
N ILE A 202 -9.31 -12.35 -5.18
CA ILE A 202 -9.71 -12.27 -3.77
C ILE A 202 -10.14 -13.66 -3.27
N GLU A 203 -10.85 -14.43 -4.09
CA GLU A 203 -11.18 -15.83 -3.77
C GLU A 203 -9.94 -16.71 -3.66
N GLU A 204 -8.94 -16.50 -4.53
CA GLU A 204 -7.65 -17.17 -4.40
C GLU A 204 -6.99 -16.80 -3.08
N LEU A 205 -7.00 -15.54 -2.65
CA LEU A 205 -6.41 -15.09 -1.39
C LEU A 205 -7.17 -15.56 -0.14
N SER A 206 -8.45 -15.92 -0.26
CA SER A 206 -9.26 -16.47 0.84
C SER A 206 -9.13 -17.99 1.01
N ARG A 207 -8.53 -18.71 0.06
CA ARG A 207 -8.25 -20.16 0.21
C ARG A 207 -7.23 -20.40 1.33
N PRO A 208 -7.21 -21.60 1.94
CA PRO A 208 -6.18 -21.94 2.93
C PRO A 208 -4.75 -21.68 2.43
N ALA A 209 -3.86 -21.26 3.33
CA ALA A 209 -2.44 -21.05 3.11
C ALA A 209 -1.63 -21.80 4.20
N PRO A 210 -1.76 -23.13 4.27
CA PRO A 210 -1.22 -23.91 5.37
C PRO A 210 0.30 -23.78 5.44
N GLY A 211 0.81 -23.55 6.64
CA GLY A 211 2.25 -23.45 6.90
C GLY A 211 2.89 -22.13 6.47
N CYS A 212 2.09 -21.10 6.15
CA CYS A 212 2.60 -19.73 6.01
C CYS A 212 3.24 -19.28 7.34
N ARG A 213 4.49 -18.80 7.29
CA ARG A 213 5.26 -18.41 8.48
C ARG A 213 5.55 -16.91 8.56
N THR A 214 5.14 -16.15 7.55
CA THR A 214 5.32 -14.70 7.54
C THR A 214 4.47 -14.08 8.65
N TYR A 215 5.04 -13.13 9.39
CA TYR A 215 4.30 -12.37 10.38
C TYR A 215 3.57 -11.21 9.71
N PHE A 216 2.24 -11.16 9.81
CA PHE A 216 1.43 -10.12 9.20
C PHE A 216 1.07 -9.03 10.21
N VAL A 217 1.13 -7.77 9.76
CA VAL A 217 0.64 -6.61 10.51
C VAL A 217 -0.18 -5.75 9.57
N SER A 218 -1.48 -5.58 9.84
CA SER A 218 -2.34 -4.69 9.06
C SER A 218 -2.66 -3.41 9.82
N PHE A 219 -2.36 -2.27 9.23
CA PHE A 219 -2.84 -0.96 9.66
C PHE A 219 -3.94 -0.49 8.71
N TRP A 220 -5.08 -0.14 9.29
CA TRP A 220 -6.24 0.40 8.58
C TRP A 220 -6.97 1.42 9.47
N SER A 221 -7.81 2.24 8.84
CA SER A 221 -8.48 3.37 9.48
C SER A 221 -9.94 3.42 9.05
N ASP A 222 -10.84 3.73 9.98
CA ASP A 222 -12.26 3.98 9.72
C ASP A 222 -12.52 5.26 8.89
N LEU A 223 -11.48 6.08 8.70
CA LEU A 223 -11.49 7.24 7.82
C LEU A 223 -11.13 6.91 6.36
N ASP A 224 -10.76 5.66 6.04
CA ASP A 224 -10.42 5.26 4.68
C ASP A 224 -11.68 5.01 3.84
N HIS A 225 -12.12 6.05 3.13
CA HIS A 225 -13.28 5.97 2.23
C HIS A 225 -13.07 5.07 1.00
N LEU A 226 -11.86 4.56 0.75
CA LEU A 226 -11.63 3.55 -0.28
C LEU A 226 -11.94 2.13 0.22
N MET A 227 -12.15 1.93 1.52
CA MET A 227 -12.48 0.64 2.11
C MET A 227 -14.00 0.53 2.32
N ASP A 228 -14.66 -0.15 1.39
CA ASP A 228 -16.08 -0.51 1.50
C ASP A 228 -16.27 -2.00 1.16
N PRO A 229 -16.59 -2.86 2.15
CA PRO A 229 -16.75 -2.53 3.58
C PRO A 229 -15.40 -2.25 4.27
N LEU A 230 -15.39 -1.55 5.41
CA LEU A 230 -14.18 -1.15 6.13
C LEU A 230 -13.34 -2.35 6.58
N GLU A 231 -14.02 -3.41 7.02
CA GLU A 231 -13.44 -4.66 7.49
C GLU A 231 -12.62 -5.36 6.39
N SER A 232 -12.82 -4.98 5.12
CA SER A 232 -12.00 -5.48 4.02
C SER A 232 -10.52 -5.13 4.18
N ALA A 233 -10.16 -4.13 4.98
CA ALA A 233 -8.79 -3.78 5.29
C ALA A 233 -8.16 -4.61 6.43
N CYS A 234 -8.97 -5.37 7.15
CA CYS A 234 -8.51 -6.32 8.15
C CYS A 234 -8.03 -7.61 7.47
N ILE A 235 -6.97 -8.22 8.01
CA ILE A 235 -6.59 -9.59 7.64
C ILE A 235 -7.41 -10.52 8.51
N ASP A 236 -8.53 -11.00 7.98
CA ASP A 236 -9.33 -12.08 8.57
C ASP A 236 -9.08 -13.36 7.76
N HIS A 237 -8.10 -14.14 8.19
CA HIS A 237 -7.70 -15.38 7.53
C HIS A 237 -7.12 -16.36 8.55
N PRO A 238 -7.57 -17.63 8.62
CA PRO A 238 -7.18 -18.55 9.69
C PRO A 238 -5.69 -18.91 9.71
N ASP A 239 -5.01 -18.81 8.56
CA ASP A 239 -3.59 -19.14 8.42
C ASP A 239 -2.64 -17.91 8.43
N LEU A 240 -3.13 -16.67 8.66
CA LEU A 240 -2.30 -15.45 8.61
C LEU A 240 -2.29 -14.66 9.92
#